data_AF-A0A2D6EUD9-F1
#
_entry.id   AF-A0A2D6EUD9-F1
#
_cell.length_a   1.000
_cell.length_b   1.000
_cell.length_c   1.000
_cell.angle_alpha   90.00
_cell.angle_beta   90.00
_cell.angle_gamma   90.00
#
_symmetry.space_group_name_H-M   'P 1'
#
loop_
_entity.id
_entity.type
_entity.pdbx_description
1 polymer ?
#
loop_
_entity_poly.entity_id
_entity_poly.type
_entity_poly.pdbx_seq_one_letter_code
_entity_poly.pdbx_strand_id
1 'polypeptide(L)'
;MKNPFIDFHSESYQIKERPAHRIAEKKQDVFNRIIKGYLDLVENEIKDLAWIVEHGRVVKVYGAAVEGLQELQYDQAYIDEFCAELDGSNSIPYMIPGPAGLYASALVNCSQESHISLRLGDYQRPFHFLGYGLPEGKTLTLHGDGGDFIGAGLNGGRLVVQGAAGNWCGAGMMRGEILVDRHTGRNTGEWMQGGEIRVDGQIDGIGKMLFGGCIFKQGRLVASPGG
;
A
#
# COMPACT_ATOMS: atom_id res chain seq x y z
N MET A 1 -67.96 -16.78 28.68
CA MET A 1 -66.93 -17.19 27.69
C MET A 1 -65.58 -16.82 28.25
N LYS A 2 -64.70 -17.79 28.49
CA LYS A 2 -63.30 -17.53 28.91
C LYS A 2 -62.49 -17.15 27.67
N ASN A 3 -61.76 -16.04 27.76
CA ASN A 3 -60.88 -15.53 26.72
C ASN A 3 -59.74 -16.54 26.45
N PRO A 4 -59.55 -17.02 25.20
CA PRO A 4 -58.60 -18.09 24.87
C PRO A 4 -57.12 -17.66 24.81
N PHE A 5 -56.78 -16.42 25.19
CA PHE A 5 -55.42 -15.87 25.07
C PHE A 5 -54.65 -15.78 26.41
N ILE A 6 -55.01 -16.56 27.43
CA ILE A 6 -54.39 -16.47 28.77
C ILE A 6 -53.06 -17.24 28.90
N ASP A 7 -52.63 -17.99 27.88
CA ASP A 7 -51.42 -18.85 27.97
C ASP A 7 -50.14 -18.25 27.37
N PHE A 8 -50.10 -16.96 27.01
CA PHE A 8 -48.84 -16.31 26.62
C PHE A 8 -48.04 -15.89 27.87
N HIS A 9 -47.42 -16.87 28.52
CA HIS A 9 -46.28 -16.59 29.38
C HIS A 9 -45.15 -16.02 28.52
N SER A 10 -44.56 -14.92 29.00
CA SER A 10 -43.41 -14.26 28.41
C SER A 10 -42.21 -15.21 28.36
N GLU A 11 -42.06 -15.95 27.28
CA GLU A 11 -40.74 -16.44 26.90
C GLU A 11 -39.89 -15.21 26.61
N SER A 12 -38.92 -14.95 27.48
CA SER A 12 -37.86 -13.99 27.22
C SER A 12 -37.19 -14.41 25.92
N TYR A 13 -37.45 -13.65 24.86
CA TYR A 13 -36.78 -13.79 23.57
C TYR A 13 -35.30 -13.46 23.78
N GLN A 14 -34.52 -14.44 24.22
CA GLN A 14 -33.07 -14.39 24.24
C GLN A 14 -32.66 -14.21 22.78
N ILE A 15 -32.27 -12.99 22.42
CA ILE A 15 -31.65 -12.70 21.13
C ILE A 15 -30.36 -13.53 21.10
N LYS A 16 -30.45 -14.76 20.57
CA LYS A 16 -29.27 -15.57 20.25
C LYS A 16 -28.47 -14.76 19.24
N GLU A 17 -27.36 -14.17 19.69
CA GLU A 17 -26.40 -13.47 18.85
C GLU A 17 -26.09 -14.31 17.61
N ARG A 18 -26.49 -13.81 16.45
CA ARG A 18 -26.34 -14.56 15.19
C ARG A 18 -24.85 -14.55 14.80
N PRO A 19 -24.30 -15.67 14.30
CA PRO A 19 -22.90 -15.75 13.87
C PRO A 19 -22.48 -14.63 12.89
N ALA A 20 -23.39 -14.21 12.01
CA ALA A 20 -23.15 -13.12 11.06
C ALA A 20 -22.88 -11.76 11.72
N HIS A 21 -23.50 -11.46 12.87
CA HIS A 21 -23.29 -10.21 13.60
C HIS A 21 -21.88 -10.16 14.20
N ARG A 22 -21.45 -11.26 14.86
CA ARG A 22 -20.11 -11.39 15.43
C ARG A 22 -19.01 -11.33 14.37
N ILE A 23 -19.27 -11.84 13.16
CA ILE A 23 -18.34 -11.74 12.04
C ILE A 23 -18.23 -10.28 11.58
N ALA A 24 -19.35 -9.57 11.41
CA ALA A 24 -19.34 -8.16 11.02
C ALA A 24 -18.63 -7.27 12.07
N GLU A 25 -18.86 -7.50 13.36
CA GLU A 25 -18.20 -6.78 14.45
C GLU A 25 -16.69 -7.02 14.46
N LYS A 26 -16.24 -8.28 14.32
CA LYS A 26 -14.81 -8.61 14.23
C LYS A 26 -14.17 -7.98 12.99
N LYS A 27 -14.88 -7.97 11.86
CA LYS A 27 -14.38 -7.33 10.64
C LYS A 27 -14.19 -5.83 10.86
N GLN A 28 -15.17 -5.17 11.48
CA GLN A 28 -15.10 -3.76 11.81
C GLN A 28 -13.95 -3.44 12.79
N ASP A 29 -13.72 -4.30 13.79
CA ASP A 29 -12.62 -4.13 14.75
C ASP A 29 -11.25 -4.15 14.06
N VAL A 30 -11.01 -5.12 13.17
CA VAL A 30 -9.76 -5.19 12.40
C VAL A 30 -9.56 -3.93 11.55
N PHE A 31 -10.60 -3.50 10.83
CA PHE A 31 -10.51 -2.29 10.01
C PHE A 31 -10.25 -1.03 10.85
N ASN A 32 -10.94 -0.87 11.97
CA ASN A 32 -10.73 0.25 12.89
C ASN A 32 -9.28 0.28 13.41
N ARG A 33 -8.68 -0.88 13.68
CA ARG A 33 -7.26 -0.97 14.08
C ARG A 33 -6.32 -0.56 12.95
N ILE A 34 -6.61 -0.91 11.70
CA ILE A 34 -5.86 -0.47 10.51
C ILE A 34 -5.92 1.06 10.39
N ILE A 35 -7.11 1.65 10.43
CA ILE A 35 -7.28 3.11 10.35
C ILE A 35 -6.56 3.81 11.50
N LYS A 36 -6.74 3.32 12.73
CA LYS A 36 -6.06 3.88 13.90
C LYS A 36 -4.53 3.82 13.75
N GLY A 37 -3.97 2.70 13.29
CA GLY A 37 -2.53 2.57 13.09
C GLY A 37 -1.97 3.57 12.08
N TYR A 38 -2.71 3.86 11.00
CA TYR A 38 -2.33 4.91 10.06
C TYR A 38 -2.40 6.31 10.69
N LEU A 39 -3.46 6.62 11.44
CA LEU A 39 -3.60 7.92 12.13
C LEU A 39 -2.49 8.15 13.15
N ASP A 40 -2.18 7.15 13.97
CA ASP A 40 -1.08 7.20 14.96
C ASP A 40 0.26 7.45 14.26
N LEU A 41 0.50 6.81 13.11
CA LEU A 41 1.69 7.01 12.29
C LEU A 41 1.79 8.45 11.76
N VAL A 42 0.69 8.99 11.21
CA VAL A 42 0.65 10.38 10.70
C VAL A 42 0.85 11.40 11.83
N GLU A 43 0.21 11.20 12.99
CA GLU A 43 0.41 12.08 14.14
C GLU A 43 1.86 12.11 14.60
N ASN A 44 2.53 10.96 14.60
CA ASN A 44 3.95 10.88 14.97
C ASN A 44 4.84 11.57 13.93
N GLU A 45 4.55 11.42 12.63
CA GLU A 45 5.27 12.14 11.57
C GLU A 45 5.11 13.66 11.66
N ILE A 46 3.91 14.15 11.96
CA ILE A 46 3.66 15.59 12.15
C ILE A 46 4.44 16.12 13.36
N LYS A 47 4.47 15.37 14.46
CA LYS A 47 5.27 15.72 15.65
C LYS A 47 6.76 15.76 15.30
N ASP A 48 7.27 14.77 14.59
CA ASP A 48 8.69 14.73 14.20
C ASP A 48 9.05 15.88 13.24
N LEU A 49 8.15 16.26 12.31
CA LEU A 49 8.33 17.46 11.45
C LEU A 49 8.45 18.76 12.25
N ALA A 50 7.79 18.86 13.41
CA ALA A 50 7.91 20.02 14.28
C ALA A 50 9.26 20.10 15.02
N TRP A 51 10.00 18.99 15.13
CA TRP A 51 11.16 18.90 16.03
C TRP A 51 12.54 18.60 15.41
N ILE A 52 12.70 18.22 14.12
CA ILE A 52 13.93 18.27 13.25
C ILE A 52 13.92 17.16 12.15
N VAL A 53 14.60 17.43 11.02
CA VAL A 53 14.77 16.57 9.82
C VAL A 53 15.83 15.49 10.06
N GLU A 54 15.41 14.27 10.42
CA GLU A 54 16.30 13.11 10.51
C GLU A 54 16.42 12.36 9.16
N HIS A 55 17.61 11.83 8.88
CA HIS A 55 17.83 10.88 7.80
C HIS A 55 17.24 9.52 8.20
N GLY A 56 16.47 8.88 7.32
CA GLY A 56 15.89 7.55 7.57
C GLY A 56 14.41 7.51 7.95
N ARG A 57 13.69 8.64 7.87
CA ARG A 57 12.24 8.72 8.18
C ARG A 57 11.39 7.68 7.47
N VAL A 58 11.58 7.45 6.16
CA VAL A 58 10.83 6.45 5.40
C VAL A 58 10.95 5.05 6.04
N VAL A 59 12.16 4.68 6.46
CA VAL A 59 12.42 3.38 7.11
C VAL A 59 11.73 3.31 8.47
N LYS A 60 11.81 4.38 9.27
CA LYS A 60 11.14 4.47 10.59
C LYS A 60 9.61 4.35 10.45
N VAL A 61 9.02 5.13 9.55
CA VAL A 61 7.58 5.15 9.26
C VAL A 61 7.10 3.78 8.82
N TYR A 62 7.79 3.19 7.84
CA TYR A 62 7.44 1.88 7.33
C TYR A 62 7.61 0.78 8.39
N GLY A 63 8.68 0.83 9.19
CA GLY A 63 8.90 -0.09 10.30
C GLY A 63 7.77 -0.07 11.32
N ALA A 64 7.36 1.13 11.77
CA ALA A 64 6.23 1.29 12.69
C ALA A 64 4.91 0.76 12.09
N ALA A 65 4.68 0.95 10.78
CA ALA A 65 3.52 0.39 10.10
C ALA A 65 3.52 -1.15 10.15
N VAL A 66 4.63 -1.79 9.79
CA VAL A 66 4.78 -3.25 9.83
C VAL A 66 4.57 -3.81 11.23
N GLU A 67 5.17 -3.18 12.25
CA GLU A 67 5.02 -3.59 13.65
C GLU A 67 3.56 -3.59 14.12
N GLY A 68 2.77 -2.58 13.73
CA GLY A 68 1.36 -2.49 14.08
C GLY A 68 0.45 -3.47 13.32
N LEU A 69 0.89 -3.93 12.15
CA LEU A 69 0.09 -4.77 11.26
C LEU A 69 0.36 -6.28 11.42
N GLN A 70 1.52 -6.68 11.93
CA GLN A 70 1.94 -8.10 12.00
C GLN A 70 0.99 -9.02 12.80
N GLU A 71 0.24 -8.47 13.75
CA GLU A 71 -0.71 -9.24 14.58
C GLU A 71 -2.12 -9.30 13.98
N LEU A 72 -2.38 -8.56 12.90
CA LEU A 72 -3.70 -8.49 12.29
C LEU A 72 -3.86 -9.59 11.22
N GLN A 73 -5.09 -10.09 11.12
CA GLN A 73 -5.49 -11.01 10.06
C GLN A 73 -6.51 -10.29 9.17
N TYR A 74 -6.14 -10.07 7.91
CA TYR A 74 -6.93 -9.35 6.92
C TYR A 74 -6.59 -9.86 5.51
N ASP A 75 -7.48 -9.59 4.58
CA ASP A 75 -7.37 -9.91 3.15
C ASP A 75 -7.31 -8.60 2.32
N GLN A 76 -7.22 -8.73 1.00
CA GLN A 76 -7.17 -7.61 0.06
C GLN A 76 -8.36 -6.65 0.22
N ALA A 77 -9.54 -7.13 0.62
CA ALA A 77 -10.71 -6.26 0.76
C ALA A 77 -10.47 -5.16 1.80
N TYR A 78 -9.72 -5.43 2.86
CA TYR A 78 -9.32 -4.41 3.84
C TYR A 78 -8.36 -3.38 3.28
N ILE A 79 -7.49 -3.80 2.34
CA ILE A 79 -6.52 -2.91 1.68
C ILE A 79 -7.26 -1.98 0.72
N ASP A 80 -8.19 -2.53 -0.07
CA ASP A 80 -9.07 -1.75 -0.96
C ASP A 80 -9.92 -0.75 -0.15
N GLU A 81 -10.51 -1.19 0.96
CA GLU A 81 -11.32 -0.35 1.86
C GLU A 81 -10.47 0.75 2.51
N PHE A 82 -9.23 0.43 2.94
CA PHE A 82 -8.28 1.42 3.47
C PHE A 82 -7.95 2.50 2.43
N CYS A 83 -7.63 2.10 1.21
CA CYS A 83 -7.32 3.06 0.13
C CYS A 83 -8.53 3.92 -0.23
N ALA A 84 -9.73 3.34 -0.28
CA ALA A 84 -10.98 4.08 -0.54
C ALA A 84 -11.30 5.07 0.58
N GLU A 85 -11.10 4.68 1.84
CA GLU A 85 -11.35 5.53 3.02
C GLU A 85 -10.40 6.75 3.04
N LEU A 86 -9.15 6.58 2.59
CA LEU A 86 -8.18 7.68 2.49
C LEU A 86 -8.44 8.62 1.30
N ASP A 87 -9.05 8.13 0.23
CA ASP A 87 -9.46 8.96 -0.90
C ASP A 87 -10.75 9.74 -0.59
N GLY A 88 -11.68 9.09 0.14
CA GLY A 88 -12.96 9.62 0.58
C GLY A 88 -12.85 10.77 1.59
N SER A 89 -13.53 11.88 1.31
CA SER A 89 -13.22 13.18 1.92
C SER A 89 -13.88 13.51 3.27
N ASN A 90 -14.39 12.57 4.08
CA ASN A 90 -15.18 12.94 5.28
C ASN A 90 -14.73 12.36 6.64
N SER A 91 -13.92 11.30 6.69
CA SER A 91 -13.66 10.59 7.97
C SER A 91 -12.25 10.78 8.53
N ILE A 92 -11.26 10.97 7.65
CA ILE A 92 -9.85 11.08 8.03
C ILE A 92 -9.37 12.51 7.74
N PRO A 93 -9.08 13.32 8.79
CA PRO A 93 -8.86 14.75 8.62
C PRO A 93 -7.76 15.14 7.61
N TYR A 94 -6.72 14.33 7.39
CA TYR A 94 -5.66 14.65 6.45
C TYR A 94 -5.00 13.37 5.92
N MET A 95 -5.28 13.02 4.66
CA MET A 95 -4.47 12.03 3.93
C MET A 95 -3.15 12.69 3.50
N ILE A 96 -2.01 12.11 3.90
CA ILE A 96 -0.68 12.54 3.45
C ILE A 96 -0.17 11.48 2.46
N PRO A 97 0.02 11.80 1.17
CA PRO A 97 0.30 10.82 0.12
C PRO A 97 1.48 9.87 0.39
N GLY A 98 2.56 10.36 1.02
CA GLY A 98 3.74 9.58 1.37
C GLY A 98 3.45 8.50 2.44
N PRO A 99 3.12 8.90 3.67
CA PRO A 99 2.67 7.98 4.72
C PRO A 99 1.56 7.03 4.29
N ALA A 100 0.58 7.52 3.51
CA ALA A 100 -0.53 6.72 3.02
C ALA A 100 -0.07 5.51 2.18
N GLY A 101 0.80 5.73 1.20
CA GLY A 101 1.25 4.63 0.37
C GLY A 101 2.38 3.78 0.99
N LEU A 102 3.13 4.31 1.97
CA LEU A 102 3.99 3.49 2.83
C LEU A 102 3.16 2.52 3.68
N TYR A 103 2.09 3.01 4.30
CA TYR A 103 1.19 2.18 5.10
C TYR A 103 0.44 1.16 4.24
N ALA A 104 -0.06 1.56 3.07
CA ALA A 104 -0.66 0.63 2.11
C ALA A 104 0.34 -0.45 1.64
N SER A 105 1.62 -0.09 1.43
CA SER A 105 2.66 -1.07 1.11
C SER A 105 2.93 -2.03 2.26
N ALA A 106 2.92 -1.54 3.51
CA ALA A 106 3.04 -2.40 4.69
C ALA A 106 1.85 -3.37 4.79
N LEU A 107 0.62 -2.92 4.53
CA LEU A 107 -0.57 -3.79 4.44
C LEU A 107 -0.40 -4.89 3.39
N VAL A 108 0.06 -4.54 2.19
CA VAL A 108 0.33 -5.51 1.11
C VAL A 108 1.38 -6.55 1.54
N ASN A 109 2.45 -6.09 2.18
CA ASN A 109 3.58 -6.94 2.56
C ASN A 109 3.26 -7.85 3.75
N CYS A 110 2.49 -7.37 4.72
CA CYS A 110 2.07 -8.11 5.91
C CYS A 110 0.85 -9.03 5.68
N SER A 111 0.07 -8.81 4.62
CA SER A 111 -1.00 -9.74 4.22
C SER A 111 -0.44 -11.14 3.92
N GLN A 112 -1.27 -12.19 4.01
CA GLN A 112 -0.87 -13.55 3.59
C GLN A 112 -0.99 -13.78 2.08
N GLU A 113 -1.65 -12.87 1.35
CA GLU A 113 -1.89 -13.03 -0.08
C GLU A 113 -0.62 -12.82 -0.90
N SER A 114 -0.30 -13.75 -1.79
CA SER A 114 0.86 -13.64 -2.66
C SER A 114 0.65 -12.70 -3.84
N HIS A 115 -0.60 -12.41 -4.19
CA HIS A 115 -0.97 -11.55 -5.32
C HIS A 115 -2.05 -10.57 -4.87
N ILE A 116 -1.75 -9.28 -4.93
CA ILE A 116 -2.69 -8.22 -4.56
C ILE A 116 -2.84 -7.26 -5.73
N SER A 117 -4.06 -6.79 -5.97
CA SER A 117 -4.38 -5.85 -7.06
C SER A 117 -5.14 -4.64 -6.54
N LEU A 118 -4.60 -3.43 -6.77
CA LEU A 118 -5.20 -2.16 -6.32
C LEU A 118 -5.71 -1.36 -7.52
N ARG A 119 -6.94 -0.84 -7.47
CA ARG A 119 -7.56 -0.05 -8.54
C ARG A 119 -7.33 1.45 -8.34
N LEU A 120 -6.10 1.89 -8.61
CA LEU A 120 -5.73 3.31 -8.46
C LEU A 120 -6.55 4.26 -9.32
N GLY A 121 -7.07 3.80 -10.47
CA GLY A 121 -7.97 4.60 -11.32
C GLY A 121 -9.30 4.98 -10.65
N ASP A 122 -9.67 4.32 -9.55
CA ASP A 122 -10.87 4.65 -8.78
C ASP A 122 -10.64 5.83 -7.82
N TYR A 123 -9.38 6.21 -7.57
CA TYR A 123 -8.99 7.21 -6.58
C TYR A 123 -8.67 8.57 -7.22
N GLN A 124 -9.03 9.65 -6.55
CA GLN A 124 -8.70 11.02 -6.99
C GLN A 124 -7.31 11.47 -6.52
N ARG A 125 -6.85 10.96 -5.37
CA ARG A 125 -5.57 11.34 -4.77
C ARG A 125 -4.46 10.33 -5.14
N PRO A 126 -3.24 10.80 -5.44
CA PRO A 126 -2.13 9.90 -5.71
C PRO A 126 -1.61 9.24 -4.42
N PHE A 127 -1.24 7.97 -4.51
CA PHE A 127 -0.47 7.28 -3.48
C PHE A 127 1.00 7.22 -3.91
N HIS A 128 1.89 7.72 -3.06
CA HIS A 128 3.34 7.63 -3.26
C HIS A 128 3.89 6.39 -2.57
N PHE A 129 5.07 5.89 -2.94
CA PHE A 129 5.72 4.75 -2.30
C PHE A 129 4.96 3.40 -2.39
N LEU A 130 3.92 3.25 -3.20
CA LEU A 130 3.28 1.94 -3.37
C LEU A 130 4.28 0.89 -3.88
N GLY A 131 4.26 -0.28 -3.26
CA GLY A 131 5.24 -1.34 -3.50
C GLY A 131 6.56 -1.14 -2.76
N TYR A 132 6.60 -0.24 -1.75
CA TYR A 132 7.80 -0.07 -0.94
C TYR A 132 8.18 -1.37 -0.25
N GLY A 133 9.45 -1.77 -0.40
CA GLY A 133 9.96 -2.98 0.26
C GLY A 133 9.30 -4.29 -0.18
N LEU A 134 8.57 -4.32 -1.31
CA LEU A 134 7.80 -5.49 -1.75
C LEU A 134 8.69 -6.74 -1.80
N PRO A 135 8.44 -7.76 -0.96
CA PRO A 135 9.35 -8.87 -0.75
C PRO A 135 9.16 -9.96 -1.82
N GLU A 136 10.14 -10.84 -1.91
CA GLU A 136 10.06 -12.04 -2.73
C GLU A 136 8.80 -12.88 -2.45
N GLY A 137 8.23 -13.45 -3.52
CA GLY A 137 6.98 -14.21 -3.44
C GLY A 137 5.70 -13.36 -3.43
N LYS A 138 5.82 -12.02 -3.38
CA LYS A 138 4.69 -11.09 -3.54
C LYS A 138 4.65 -10.51 -4.94
N THR A 139 3.44 -10.43 -5.49
CA THR A 139 3.10 -9.67 -6.69
C THR A 139 2.08 -8.59 -6.35
N LEU A 140 2.39 -7.34 -6.67
CA LEU A 140 1.45 -6.22 -6.57
C LEU A 140 1.13 -5.70 -7.97
N THR A 141 -0.16 -5.61 -8.29
CA THR A 141 -0.64 -5.01 -9.54
C THR A 141 -1.38 -3.71 -9.23
N LEU A 142 -0.99 -2.62 -9.87
CA LEU A 142 -1.62 -1.31 -9.76
C LEU A 142 -2.38 -1.03 -11.06
N HIS A 143 -3.71 -0.97 -10.99
CA HIS A 143 -4.56 -0.60 -12.13
C HIS A 143 -4.79 0.91 -12.13
N GLY A 144 -3.96 1.64 -12.90
CA GLY A 144 -3.96 3.10 -12.94
C GLY A 144 -2.58 3.69 -12.73
N ASP A 145 -2.51 5.03 -12.71
CA ASP A 145 -1.26 5.76 -12.58
C ASP A 145 -0.82 5.79 -11.10
N GLY A 146 0.43 5.39 -10.84
CA GLY A 146 1.08 5.49 -9.54
C GLY A 146 1.76 6.85 -9.33
N GLY A 147 1.91 7.27 -8.08
CA GLY A 147 2.59 8.51 -7.71
C GLY A 147 4.12 8.42 -7.77
N ASP A 148 4.81 9.26 -6.99
CA ASP A 148 6.27 9.19 -6.86
C ASP A 148 6.72 7.98 -6.01
N PHE A 149 7.98 7.57 -6.17
CA PHE A 149 8.64 6.51 -5.39
C PHE A 149 8.00 5.11 -5.51
N ILE A 150 7.25 4.84 -6.57
CA ILE A 150 6.65 3.52 -6.81
C ILE A 150 7.74 2.45 -6.89
N GLY A 151 7.59 1.38 -6.11
CA GLY A 151 8.57 0.29 -6.01
C GLY A 151 9.89 0.68 -5.34
N ALA A 152 9.94 1.80 -4.60
CA ALA A 152 11.15 2.18 -3.87
C ALA A 152 11.56 1.09 -2.87
N GLY A 153 12.84 0.74 -2.81
CA GLY A 153 13.34 -0.31 -1.92
C GLY A 153 12.79 -1.71 -2.19
N LEU A 154 12.15 -1.96 -3.34
CA LEU A 154 11.60 -3.27 -3.70
C LEU A 154 12.67 -4.37 -3.54
N ASN A 155 12.28 -5.46 -2.88
CA ASN A 155 13.20 -6.47 -2.34
C ASN A 155 12.79 -7.90 -2.73
N GLY A 156 12.57 -8.12 -4.03
CA GLY A 156 12.44 -9.44 -4.64
C GLY A 156 11.05 -9.72 -5.19
N GLY A 157 10.06 -8.91 -4.84
CA GLY A 157 8.71 -9.05 -5.38
C GLY A 157 8.61 -8.64 -6.85
N ARG A 158 7.39 -8.74 -7.37
CA ARG A 158 7.04 -8.30 -8.71
C ARG A 158 5.99 -7.21 -8.65
N LEU A 159 6.31 -6.03 -9.17
CA LEU A 159 5.40 -4.89 -9.24
C LEU A 159 4.98 -4.63 -10.68
N VAL A 160 3.69 -4.62 -10.94
CA VAL A 160 3.10 -4.28 -12.24
C VAL A 160 2.32 -2.99 -12.10
N VAL A 161 2.62 -2.00 -12.92
CA VAL A 161 1.91 -0.72 -13.00
C VAL A 161 1.23 -0.64 -14.35
N GLN A 162 -0.08 -0.88 -14.38
CA GLN A 162 -0.91 -0.75 -15.58
C GLN A 162 -1.30 0.72 -15.82
N GLY A 163 -0.28 1.56 -15.96
CA GLY A 163 -0.39 3.00 -15.98
C GLY A 163 1.00 3.62 -16.03
N ALA A 164 1.09 4.89 -15.64
CA ALA A 164 2.35 5.59 -15.44
C ALA A 164 2.83 5.45 -13.99
N ALA A 165 4.13 5.65 -13.77
CA ALA A 165 4.69 5.87 -12.44
C ALA A 165 5.38 7.23 -12.39
N GLY A 166 5.35 7.89 -11.22
CA GLY A 166 5.98 9.19 -11.02
C GLY A 166 7.50 9.16 -10.99
N ASN A 167 8.07 10.18 -10.38
CA ASN A 167 9.50 10.32 -10.19
C ASN A 167 10.04 9.29 -9.19
N TRP A 168 11.33 8.98 -9.29
CA TRP A 168 12.01 8.02 -8.40
C TRP A 168 11.40 6.62 -8.40
N CYS A 169 10.76 6.20 -9.51
CA CYS A 169 10.31 4.84 -9.69
C CYS A 169 11.49 3.86 -9.53
N GLY A 170 11.32 2.85 -8.66
CA GLY A 170 12.36 1.87 -8.34
C GLY A 170 13.55 2.42 -7.57
N ALA A 171 13.42 3.57 -6.90
CA ALA A 171 14.53 4.14 -6.15
C ALA A 171 15.02 3.20 -5.03
N GLY A 172 16.31 2.91 -4.99
CA GLY A 172 16.90 1.98 -4.02
C GLY A 172 16.44 0.53 -4.17
N MET A 173 15.83 0.15 -5.30
CA MET A 173 15.43 -1.24 -5.57
C MET A 173 16.63 -2.18 -5.46
N MET A 174 16.44 -3.29 -4.74
CA MET A 174 17.51 -4.23 -4.40
C MET A 174 17.53 -5.47 -5.29
N ARG A 175 16.36 -6.04 -5.55
CA ARG A 175 16.15 -7.24 -6.38
C ARG A 175 14.68 -7.32 -6.78
N GLY A 176 14.32 -8.17 -7.74
CA GLY A 176 12.94 -8.33 -8.22
C GLY A 176 12.69 -7.62 -9.55
N GLU A 177 11.41 -7.33 -9.85
CA GLU A 177 11.00 -6.75 -11.13
C GLU A 177 9.94 -5.66 -10.95
N ILE A 178 10.10 -4.54 -11.66
CA ILE A 178 9.08 -3.50 -11.85
C ILE A 178 8.75 -3.43 -13.33
N LEU A 179 7.46 -3.53 -13.68
CA LEU A 179 6.96 -3.33 -15.04
C LEU A 179 5.99 -2.15 -15.05
N VAL A 180 6.18 -1.21 -15.98
CA VAL A 180 5.33 -0.02 -16.15
C VAL A 180 4.87 0.06 -17.60
N ASP A 181 3.56 -0.05 -17.81
CA ASP A 181 2.95 -0.11 -19.15
C ASP A 181 3.04 1.23 -19.91
N ARG A 182 3.10 2.35 -19.17
CA ARG A 182 3.22 3.70 -19.76
C ARG A 182 4.57 4.32 -19.43
N HIS A 183 4.59 5.55 -18.92
CA HIS A 183 5.79 6.32 -18.70
C HIS A 183 6.23 6.31 -17.24
N THR A 184 7.51 6.56 -17.01
CA THR A 184 8.06 6.86 -15.70
C THR A 184 8.61 8.29 -15.65
N GLY A 185 8.56 8.90 -14.47
CA GLY A 185 9.11 10.24 -14.23
C GLY A 185 10.64 10.27 -14.17
N ARG A 186 11.16 11.36 -13.59
CA ARG A 186 12.61 11.59 -13.45
C ARG A 186 13.22 10.66 -12.41
N ASN A 187 14.52 10.45 -12.50
CA ASN A 187 15.30 9.67 -11.54
C ASN A 187 14.84 8.21 -11.40
N THR A 188 14.32 7.62 -12.48
CA THR A 188 13.96 6.20 -12.51
C THR A 188 15.19 5.34 -12.22
N GLY A 189 15.11 4.47 -11.21
CA GLY A 189 16.20 3.60 -10.75
C GLY A 189 17.33 4.30 -10.00
N GLU A 190 17.11 5.50 -9.44
CA GLU A 190 18.10 6.15 -8.57
C GLU A 190 18.47 5.25 -7.38
N TRP A 191 19.76 5.07 -7.12
CA TRP A 191 20.32 4.18 -6.10
C TRP A 191 19.98 2.69 -6.25
N MET A 192 19.51 2.26 -7.43
CA MET A 192 19.20 0.85 -7.70
C MET A 192 20.44 -0.03 -7.46
N GLN A 193 20.28 -1.05 -6.61
CA GLN A 193 21.32 -2.02 -6.23
C GLN A 193 21.18 -3.34 -7.01
N GLY A 194 20.02 -3.60 -7.63
CA GLY A 194 19.77 -4.83 -8.37
C GLY A 194 18.32 -4.96 -8.87
N GLY A 195 18.06 -6.04 -9.61
CA GLY A 195 16.76 -6.34 -10.23
C GLY A 195 16.56 -5.70 -11.61
N GLU A 196 15.32 -5.69 -12.09
CA GLU A 196 14.97 -5.15 -13.41
C GLU A 196 13.81 -4.14 -13.34
N ILE A 197 13.95 -3.01 -14.04
CA ILE A 197 12.85 -2.07 -14.30
C ILE A 197 12.58 -2.07 -15.80
N ARG A 198 11.33 -2.32 -16.20
CA ARG A 198 10.88 -2.36 -17.59
C ARG A 198 9.79 -1.33 -17.82
N VAL A 199 9.99 -0.44 -18.77
CA VAL A 199 9.04 0.65 -19.09
C VAL A 199 8.68 0.59 -20.58
N ASP A 200 7.41 0.45 -20.89
CA ASP A 200 6.93 0.34 -22.28
C ASP A 200 6.72 1.73 -22.94
N GLY A 201 6.61 2.79 -22.15
CA GLY A 201 6.53 4.18 -22.61
C GLY A 201 7.83 4.97 -22.50
N GLN A 202 7.70 6.26 -22.18
CA GLN A 202 8.84 7.17 -22.01
C GLN A 202 9.41 7.08 -20.59
N ILE A 203 10.72 7.32 -20.48
CA ILE A 203 11.39 7.51 -19.19
C ILE A 203 11.89 8.94 -19.21
N ASP A 204 11.33 9.81 -18.37
CA ASP A 204 11.66 11.24 -18.37
C ASP A 204 13.09 11.50 -17.91
N GLY A 205 13.62 10.63 -17.05
CA GLY A 205 15.03 10.67 -16.66
C GLY A 205 15.44 9.43 -15.88
N ILE A 206 16.62 8.91 -16.20
CA ILE A 206 17.25 7.82 -15.47
C ILE A 206 18.02 8.39 -14.28
N GLY A 207 18.02 7.67 -13.16
CA GLY A 207 18.79 8.01 -11.97
C GLY A 207 20.30 8.05 -12.25
N LYS A 208 21.03 8.86 -11.47
CA LYS A 208 22.47 9.07 -11.68
C LYS A 208 23.32 7.98 -11.04
N MET A 209 22.82 7.36 -9.98
CA MET A 209 23.55 6.34 -9.22
C MET A 209 22.91 4.96 -9.42
N LEU A 210 23.47 4.17 -10.33
CA LEU A 210 23.10 2.76 -10.54
C LEU A 210 24.24 1.87 -10.04
N PHE A 211 24.01 1.17 -8.92
CA PHE A 211 24.99 0.26 -8.33
C PHE A 211 24.81 -1.18 -8.82
N GLY A 212 23.59 -1.54 -9.25
CA GLY A 212 23.24 -2.86 -9.80
C GLY A 212 21.98 -2.81 -10.68
N GLY A 213 21.66 -3.95 -11.31
CA GLY A 213 20.40 -4.16 -12.05
C GLY A 213 20.38 -3.61 -13.48
N CYS A 214 19.21 -3.66 -14.10
CA CYS A 214 19.02 -3.23 -15.49
C CYS A 214 17.72 -2.43 -15.64
N ILE A 215 17.76 -1.36 -16.44
CA ILE A 215 16.58 -0.60 -16.86
C ILE A 215 16.39 -0.78 -18.36
N PHE A 216 15.19 -1.22 -18.73
CA PHE A 216 14.77 -1.41 -20.11
C PHE A 216 13.67 -0.42 -20.47
N LYS A 217 13.77 0.14 -21.68
CA LYS A 217 12.73 0.93 -22.32
C LYS A 217 12.31 0.24 -23.62
N GLN A 218 11.04 -0.15 -23.74
CA GLN A 218 10.52 -0.83 -24.93
C GLN A 218 11.37 -2.05 -25.35
N GLY A 219 11.76 -2.86 -24.36
CA GLY A 219 12.60 -4.05 -24.55
C GLY A 219 14.09 -3.77 -24.80
N ARG A 220 14.51 -2.50 -24.95
CA ARG A 220 15.92 -2.13 -25.13
C ARG A 220 16.55 -1.75 -23.79
N LEU A 221 17.72 -2.30 -23.49
CA LEU A 221 18.52 -1.87 -22.34
C LEU A 221 18.94 -0.40 -22.50
N VAL A 222 18.60 0.43 -21.52
CA VAL A 222 18.91 1.87 -21.51
C VAL A 222 19.80 2.29 -20.35
N ALA A 223 19.88 1.48 -19.27
CA ALA A 223 20.86 1.66 -18.21
C ALA A 223 21.22 0.35 -17.52
N SER A 224 22.48 0.26 -17.13
CA SER A 224 23.09 -0.82 -16.33
C SER A 224 24.31 -0.27 -15.59
N PRO A 225 24.79 -0.93 -14.53
CA PRO A 225 26.01 -0.53 -13.82
C PRO A 225 27.22 -0.38 -14.74
N GLY A 226 27.97 0.71 -14.57
CA GLY A 226 29.23 0.94 -15.29
C GLY A 226 29.10 1.37 -16.76
N GLY A 227 27.89 1.73 -17.21
CA GLY A 227 27.63 2.31 -18.54
C GLY A 227 27.65 3.84 -18.57
#